data_AF-A0A3A3GDU7-F1
#
_entry.id   AF-A0A3A3GDU7-F1
#
_cell.length_a   1.000
_cell.length_b   1.000
_cell.length_c   1.000
_cell.angle_alpha   90.00
_cell.angle_beta   90.00
_cell.angle_gamma   90.00
#
_symmetry.space_group_name_H-M   'P 1'
#
loop_
_entity.id
_entity.type
_entity.pdbx_description
1 polymer ?
#
loop_
_entity_poly.entity_id
_entity_poly.type
_entity_poly.pdbx_seq_one_letter_code
_entity_poly.pdbx_strand_id
1 'polypeptide(L)'
;MGIGVTDDYTVTNPGTKKFGEMMKDRDIVYSPYHGQKEIPTFWLANESPNPLTYYKQQGAKVGYPISISTSYGNKLIHHSASITDASGKPVDFYLVDAKKQGADEIILLIPKEPLQGKTTDTVTAASARRTASTRRRAFRLRSSRKHGASRRRKR
;
A
#
# COMPACT_ATOMS: atom_id res chain seq x y z
N MET A 1 14.17 -8.64 -13.82
CA MET A 1 13.11 -7.72 -13.36
C MET A 1 13.72 -6.33 -13.22
N GLY A 2 13.51 -5.49 -14.22
CA GLY A 2 14.02 -4.12 -14.22
C GLY A 2 12.88 -3.15 -13.97
N ILE A 3 12.97 -2.35 -12.90
CA ILE A 3 12.14 -1.16 -12.73
C ILE A 3 13.02 0.01 -13.18
N GLY A 4 12.60 0.68 -14.25
CA GLY A 4 13.09 1.99 -14.62
C GLY A 4 12.24 3.06 -13.93
N VAL A 5 12.88 4.08 -13.39
CA VAL A 5 12.22 5.23 -12.76
C VAL A 5 12.55 6.46 -13.59
N THR A 6 11.51 7.18 -14.03
CA THR A 6 11.58 8.57 -14.48
C THR A 6 10.38 9.30 -13.89
N ASP A 7 10.56 10.60 -13.62
CA ASP A 7 9.89 11.41 -12.58
C ASP A 7 8.35 11.38 -12.49
N ASP A 8 7.62 10.84 -13.46
CA ASP A 8 6.14 10.88 -13.45
C ASP A 8 5.41 9.54 -13.64
N TYR A 9 6.07 8.41 -13.95
CA TYR A 9 5.40 7.10 -14.00
C TYR A 9 6.32 5.92 -13.66
N THR A 10 5.80 4.94 -12.92
CA THR A 10 6.44 3.61 -12.75
C THR A 10 5.74 2.62 -13.67
N VAL A 11 6.47 2.09 -14.66
CA VAL A 11 6.01 0.98 -15.52
C VAL A 11 6.69 -0.31 -15.05
N THR A 12 5.90 -1.33 -14.75
CA THR A 12 6.42 -2.67 -14.39
C THR A 12 6.61 -3.50 -15.66
N ASN A 13 7.86 -3.74 -16.06
CA ASN A 13 8.18 -4.63 -17.19
C ASN A 13 8.79 -5.97 -16.69
N PRO A 14 8.08 -7.11 -16.82
CA PRO A 14 8.58 -8.40 -16.38
C PRO A 14 9.43 -9.08 -17.46
N GLY A 15 10.75 -8.85 -17.45
CA GLY A 15 11.66 -9.70 -18.25
C GLY A 15 13.10 -9.22 -18.36
N THR A 16 14.00 -10.18 -18.49
CA THR A 16 15.45 -10.11 -18.81
C THR A 16 16.48 -9.93 -17.67
N LYS A 17 17.56 -10.71 -17.84
CA LYS A 17 18.58 -11.18 -16.89
C LYS A 17 19.86 -10.31 -16.84
N LYS A 18 19.86 -9.07 -17.37
CA LYS A 18 21.06 -8.22 -17.49
C LYS A 18 20.88 -6.83 -16.86
N PHE A 19 20.49 -6.77 -15.59
CA PHE A 19 20.31 -5.52 -14.82
C PHE A 19 20.94 -5.60 -13.42
N GLY A 20 21.90 -6.50 -13.22
CA GLY A 20 22.54 -6.73 -11.91
C GLY A 20 23.47 -5.61 -11.44
N GLU A 21 23.93 -4.74 -12.35
CA GLU A 21 24.99 -3.75 -12.04
C GLU A 21 24.55 -2.27 -12.21
N MET A 22 23.30 -1.99 -12.60
CA MET A 22 22.84 -0.62 -12.92
C MET A 22 21.60 -0.14 -12.15
N MET A 23 21.21 -0.81 -11.07
CA MET A 23 20.14 -0.32 -10.19
C MET A 23 20.75 0.45 -9.02
N LYS A 24 20.88 1.78 -9.18
CA LYS A 24 20.99 2.68 -8.02
C LYS A 24 19.95 2.27 -6.97
N ASP A 25 20.38 2.24 -5.71
CA ASP A 25 19.58 2.07 -4.50
C ASP A 25 18.20 2.76 -4.62
N ARG A 26 17.16 2.04 -5.06
CA ARG A 26 15.90 2.72 -5.43
C ARG A 26 15.22 3.30 -4.20
N ASP A 27 14.64 4.47 -4.38
CA ASP A 27 13.84 5.17 -3.39
C ASP A 27 12.65 4.32 -2.88
N ILE A 28 12.11 4.75 -1.73
CA ILE A 28 10.89 4.18 -1.15
C ILE A 28 9.71 4.49 -2.08
N VAL A 29 8.96 3.46 -2.46
CA VAL A 29 7.76 3.50 -3.32
C VAL A 29 6.51 3.40 -2.47
N TYR A 30 5.46 4.13 -2.86
CA TYR A 30 4.16 4.14 -2.20
C TYR A 30 3.10 3.69 -3.20
N SER A 31 2.28 2.71 -2.81
CA SER A 31 1.13 2.26 -3.58
C SER A 31 -0.10 2.19 -2.67
N PRO A 32 -1.25 2.76 -3.04
CA PRO A 32 -1.44 3.60 -4.21
C PRO A 32 -0.62 4.90 -4.13
N TYR A 33 -0.35 5.53 -5.27
CA TYR A 33 0.51 6.73 -5.34
C TYR A 33 -0.27 8.01 -4.99
N HIS A 34 0.46 9.11 -4.74
CA HIS A 34 -0.15 10.40 -4.42
C HIS A 34 -1.12 10.87 -5.52
N GLY A 35 -2.37 11.13 -5.15
CA GLY A 35 -3.40 11.61 -6.07
C GLY A 35 -4.04 10.50 -6.90
N GLN A 36 -3.69 9.23 -6.67
CA GLN A 36 -4.31 8.11 -7.36
C GLN A 36 -5.82 8.10 -7.10
N LYS A 37 -6.57 7.94 -8.19
CA LYS A 37 -8.03 7.91 -8.19
C LYS A 37 -8.54 6.50 -8.42
N GLU A 38 -9.79 6.29 -8.02
CA GLU A 38 -10.53 5.05 -8.24
C GLU A 38 -9.88 3.81 -7.60
N ILE A 39 -9.18 4.00 -6.47
CA ILE A 39 -8.67 2.87 -5.71
C ILE A 39 -9.86 2.01 -5.22
N PRO A 40 -9.75 0.68 -5.19
CA PRO A 40 -10.81 -0.14 -4.62
C PRO A 40 -11.16 0.33 -3.20
N THR A 41 -12.43 0.23 -2.83
CA THR A 41 -12.85 0.57 -1.46
C THR A 41 -12.51 -0.54 -0.47
N PHE A 42 -12.32 -1.76 -0.96
CA PHE A 42 -12.05 -2.92 -0.12
C PHE A 42 -11.12 -3.92 -0.81
N TRP A 43 -10.57 -4.82 0.00
CA TRP A 43 -9.86 -6.03 -0.41
C TRP A 43 -10.40 -7.20 0.42
N LEU A 44 -10.48 -8.38 -0.20
CA LEU A 44 -10.79 -9.61 0.51
C LEU A 44 -9.48 -10.27 0.88
N ALA A 45 -9.26 -10.51 2.16
CA ALA A 45 -8.02 -11.09 2.66
C ALA A 45 -7.94 -12.61 2.36
N ASN A 46 -7.91 -12.98 1.09
CA ASN A 46 -7.90 -14.38 0.62
C ASN A 46 -6.59 -14.74 -0.11
N GLU A 47 -5.51 -14.01 0.16
CA GLU A 47 -4.19 -14.31 -0.41
C GLU A 47 -3.48 -15.44 0.33
N SER A 48 -2.57 -16.12 -0.37
CA SER A 48 -1.66 -17.11 0.20
C SER A 48 -0.22 -16.78 -0.24
N PRO A 49 0.68 -16.39 0.67
CA PRO A 49 0.44 -16.17 2.10
C PRO A 49 -0.41 -14.92 2.36
N ASN A 50 -1.20 -14.93 3.44
CA ASN A 50 -2.06 -13.81 3.79
C ASN A 50 -1.31 -12.78 4.66
N PRO A 51 -1.24 -11.49 4.26
CA PRO A 51 -0.59 -10.42 5.04
C PRO A 51 -1.21 -10.20 6.42
N LEU A 52 -2.47 -10.55 6.62
CA LEU A 52 -3.20 -10.41 7.88
C LEU A 52 -3.17 -11.66 8.76
N THR A 53 -2.32 -12.64 8.47
CA THR A 53 -2.24 -13.88 9.27
C THR A 53 -1.97 -13.62 10.74
N TYR A 54 -1.04 -12.69 11.03
CA TYR A 54 -0.70 -12.25 12.38
C TYR A 54 -1.92 -11.74 13.17
N TYR A 55 -2.89 -11.13 12.49
CA TYR A 55 -4.08 -10.54 13.06
C TYR A 55 -5.31 -11.48 13.09
N LYS A 56 -5.17 -12.72 12.59
CA LYS A 56 -6.26 -13.69 12.47
C LYS A 56 -7.46 -13.17 11.65
N GLN A 57 -7.18 -12.41 10.57
CA GLN A 57 -8.20 -11.81 9.69
C GLN A 57 -8.23 -12.45 8.29
N GLN A 58 -7.93 -13.74 8.18
CA GLN A 58 -8.06 -14.48 6.93
C GLN A 58 -9.52 -14.47 6.46
N GLY A 59 -9.74 -14.18 5.19
CA GLY A 59 -11.07 -14.04 4.59
C GLY A 59 -11.82 -12.76 4.93
N ALA A 60 -11.28 -11.91 5.80
CA ALA A 60 -11.95 -10.67 6.17
C ALA A 60 -12.06 -9.71 4.98
N LYS A 61 -13.18 -8.98 4.94
CA LYS A 61 -13.38 -7.85 4.04
C LYS A 61 -12.88 -6.59 4.72
N VAL A 62 -11.74 -6.09 4.27
CA VAL A 62 -11.05 -4.93 4.86
C VAL A 62 -10.89 -3.83 3.82
N GLY A 63 -10.35 -2.67 4.21
CA GLY A 63 -10.01 -1.61 3.27
C GLY A 63 -8.88 -2.01 2.32
N TYR A 64 -8.74 -1.27 1.23
CA TYR A 64 -7.71 -1.55 0.23
C TYR A 64 -6.30 -1.31 0.82
N PRO A 65 -5.37 -2.28 0.69
CA PRO A 65 -4.02 -2.16 1.23
C PRO A 65 -3.25 -0.98 0.66
N ILE A 66 -2.54 -0.28 1.55
CA ILE A 66 -1.57 0.75 1.20
C ILE A 66 -0.17 0.18 1.49
N SER A 67 0.67 0.03 0.46
CA SER A 67 2.04 -0.44 0.58
C SER A 67 3.06 0.69 0.56
N ILE A 68 4.11 0.49 1.34
CA ILE A 68 5.35 1.26 1.34
C ILE A 68 6.46 0.25 1.13
N SER A 69 7.15 0.30 0.00
CA SER A 69 8.15 -0.71 -0.36
C SER A 69 9.48 -0.10 -0.77
N THR A 70 10.54 -0.91 -0.73
CA THR A 70 11.87 -0.54 -1.21
C THR A 70 12.46 -1.67 -2.05
N SER A 71 13.68 -1.48 -2.56
CA SER A 71 14.38 -2.50 -3.34
C SER A 71 14.74 -3.72 -2.48
N TYR A 72 14.81 -4.89 -3.13
CA TYR A 72 15.28 -6.11 -2.52
C TYR A 72 16.66 -5.94 -1.86
N GLY A 73 16.85 -6.51 -0.67
CA GLY A 73 18.07 -6.36 0.13
C GLY A 73 18.09 -5.13 1.05
N ASN A 74 17.16 -4.18 0.87
CA ASN A 74 16.95 -3.08 1.82
C ASN A 74 15.90 -3.46 2.87
N LYS A 75 16.09 -2.94 4.09
CA LYS A 75 15.15 -3.10 5.19
C LYS A 75 14.44 -1.79 5.49
N LEU A 76 13.11 -1.80 5.46
CA LEU A 76 12.26 -0.73 5.92
C LEU A 76 12.01 -0.82 7.43
N ILE A 77 12.11 0.33 8.07
CA ILE A 77 11.77 0.54 9.46
C ILE A 77 10.54 1.46 9.49
N HIS A 78 9.47 0.95 10.10
CA HIS A 78 8.29 1.75 10.41
C HIS A 78 8.55 2.63 11.63
N HIS A 79 8.24 3.92 11.54
CA HIS A 79 8.27 4.84 12.70
C HIS A 79 6.86 5.26 13.13
N SER A 80 6.02 5.68 12.20
CA SER A 80 4.64 6.06 12.48
C SER A 80 3.81 6.05 11.21
N ALA A 81 2.50 5.81 11.32
CA ALA A 81 1.56 6.09 10.24
C ALA A 81 0.20 6.51 10.78
N SER A 82 -0.54 7.28 9.98
CA SER A 82 -1.93 7.64 10.21
C SER A 82 -2.68 7.69 8.89
N ILE A 83 -3.96 7.35 8.94
CA ILE A 83 -4.90 7.53 7.83
C ILE A 83 -6.05 8.37 8.35
N THR A 84 -6.46 9.38 7.60
CA THR A 84 -7.64 10.19 7.91
C THR A 84 -8.59 10.20 6.72
N ASP A 85 -9.88 10.12 6.99
CA ASP A 85 -10.90 10.23 5.95
C ASP A 85 -11.04 11.69 5.45
N ALA A 86 -11.93 11.89 4.47
CA ALA A 86 -12.21 13.20 3.90
C ALA A 86 -12.78 14.23 4.91
N SER A 87 -13.31 13.78 6.05
CA SER A 87 -13.80 14.63 7.15
C SER A 87 -12.74 14.90 8.21
N GLY A 88 -11.53 14.36 8.04
CA GLY A 88 -10.43 14.47 9.01
C GLY A 88 -10.52 13.46 10.16
N LYS A 89 -11.45 12.50 10.13
CA LYS A 89 -11.56 11.47 11.17
C LYS A 89 -10.49 10.40 10.97
N PRO A 90 -9.91 9.86 12.05
CA PRO A 90 -8.95 8.78 11.95
C PRO A 90 -9.58 7.52 11.37
N VAL A 91 -8.86 6.84 10.48
CA VAL A 91 -9.21 5.53 9.93
C VAL A 91 -8.29 4.49 10.54
N ASP A 92 -8.88 3.55 11.26
CA ASP A 92 -8.19 2.43 11.89
C ASP A 92 -7.58 1.49 10.84
N PHE A 93 -6.35 1.00 11.10
CA PHE A 93 -5.66 0.07 10.19
C PHE A 93 -4.85 -1.01 10.92
N TYR A 94 -4.60 -2.11 10.23
CA TYR A 94 -3.59 -3.10 10.57
C TYR A 94 -2.24 -2.67 9.97
N LEU A 95 -1.20 -2.65 10.80
CA LEU A 95 0.18 -2.44 10.34
C LEU A 95 0.80 -3.80 10.07
N VAL A 96 1.24 -4.10 8.86
CA VAL A 96 2.08 -5.28 8.56
C VAL A 96 3.48 -4.78 8.26
N ASP A 97 4.45 -5.20 9.06
CA ASP A 97 5.87 -4.87 8.91
C ASP A 97 6.72 -6.13 9.10
N ALA A 98 8.05 -5.99 8.98
CA ALA A 98 9.00 -7.07 9.17
C ALA A 98 8.75 -7.91 10.43
N LYS A 99 8.30 -7.29 11.53
CA LYS A 99 8.03 -7.99 12.79
C LYS A 99 6.83 -8.93 12.73
N LYS A 100 5.90 -8.71 11.80
CA LYS A 100 4.63 -9.43 11.73
C LYS A 100 4.54 -10.43 10.59
N GLN A 101 5.31 -10.21 9.52
CA GLN A 101 5.33 -11.12 8.36
C GLN A 101 6.72 -11.52 7.88
N GLY A 102 7.80 -10.99 8.46
CA GLY A 102 9.17 -11.32 8.05
C GLY A 102 9.61 -10.72 6.71
N ALA A 103 8.76 -9.94 6.04
CA ALA A 103 9.12 -9.20 4.83
C ALA A 103 9.77 -7.86 5.23
N ASP A 104 11.08 -7.73 4.99
CA ASP A 104 11.89 -6.59 5.43
C ASP A 104 11.74 -5.37 4.50
N GLU A 105 11.37 -5.61 3.25
CA GLU A 105 11.33 -4.63 2.17
C GLU A 105 9.97 -3.93 2.02
N ILE A 106 8.96 -4.33 2.81
CA ILE A 106 7.58 -3.84 2.67
C ILE A 106 6.91 -3.57 4.02
N ILE A 107 6.14 -2.48 4.05
CA ILE A 107 5.18 -2.16 5.10
C ILE A 107 3.80 -2.06 4.43
N LEU A 108 2.79 -2.69 5.02
CA LEU A 108 1.39 -2.53 4.61
C LEU A 108 0.61 -1.82 5.71
N LEU A 109 -0.20 -0.86 5.31
CA LEU A 109 -1.24 -0.25 6.12
C LEU A 109 -2.57 -0.70 5.52
N ILE A 110 -3.30 -1.55 6.23
CA ILE A 110 -4.53 -2.16 5.73
C ILE A 110 -5.69 -1.65 6.59
N PRO A 111 -6.54 -0.72 6.09
CA PRO A 111 -7.66 -0.20 6.88
C PRO A 111 -8.55 -1.35 7.37
N LYS A 112 -8.97 -1.33 8.64
CA LYS A 112 -9.74 -2.43 9.22
C LYS A 112 -11.12 -2.58 8.59
N GLU A 113 -11.66 -1.48 8.07
CA GLU A 113 -12.95 -1.41 7.40
C GLU A 113 -12.80 -0.93 5.95
N PRO A 114 -13.73 -1.30 5.05
CA PRO A 114 -13.82 -0.74 3.71
C PRO A 114 -13.83 0.79 3.73
N LEU A 115 -13.01 1.40 2.87
CA LEU A 115 -12.97 2.84 2.68
C LEU A 115 -14.34 3.35 2.20
N GLN A 116 -14.67 4.58 2.60
CA GLN A 116 -15.83 5.26 2.05
C GLN A 116 -15.64 5.44 0.55
N GLY A 117 -16.72 5.40 -0.23
CA GLY A 117 -16.62 5.49 -1.69
C GLY A 117 -16.64 6.93 -2.16
N LYS A 118 -15.91 7.23 -3.25
CA LYS A 118 -15.76 8.58 -3.82
C LYS A 118 -15.19 9.63 -2.85
N THR A 119 -14.52 9.20 -1.77
CA THR A 119 -13.87 10.08 -0.80
C THR A 119 -12.37 10.16 -1.06
N THR A 120 -11.74 11.21 -0.54
CA THR A 120 -10.28 11.35 -0.57
C THR A 120 -9.74 11.19 0.83
N ASP A 121 -9.01 10.11 1.06
CA ASP A 121 -8.37 9.83 2.34
C ASP A 121 -6.92 10.33 2.29
N THR A 122 -6.40 10.77 3.42
CA THR A 122 -5.01 11.23 3.57
C THR A 122 -4.22 10.24 4.38
N VAL A 123 -3.11 9.77 3.83
CA VAL A 123 -2.16 8.86 4.48
C VAL A 123 -0.91 9.65 4.83
N THR A 124 -0.50 9.61 6.10
CA THR A 124 0.79 10.12 6.53
C THR A 124 1.62 8.96 7.07
N ALA A 125 2.84 8.78 6.58
CA ALA A 125 3.73 7.72 7.02
C ALA A 125 5.16 8.23 7.19
N ALA A 126 5.79 7.79 8.27
CA ALA A 126 7.20 8.00 8.56
C ALA A 126 7.90 6.63 8.51
N SER A 127 8.83 6.47 7.58
CA SER A 127 9.61 5.24 7.44
C SER A 127 11.05 5.56 7.06
N ALA A 128 11.96 4.66 7.39
CA ALA A 128 13.38 4.78 7.03
C ALA A 128 13.84 3.48 6.38
N ARG A 129 14.85 3.57 5.50
CA ARG A 129 15.71 2.41 5.26
C ARG A 129 16.66 2.30 6.45
N ARG A 130 17.06 1.09 6.87
CA ARG A 130 17.88 0.87 8.07
C ARG A 130 19.13 1.75 8.17
N THR A 131 19.75 2.09 7.04
CA THR A 131 20.97 2.91 6.96
C THR A 131 20.71 4.37 6.58
N ALA A 132 19.44 4.79 6.46
CA ALA A 132 19.05 6.12 6.00
C ALA A 132 18.26 6.88 7.06
N SER A 133 18.21 8.21 6.89
CA SER A 133 17.35 9.09 7.68
C SER A 133 15.86 8.82 7.43
N THR A 134 15.05 9.01 8.48
CA THR A 134 13.59 8.86 8.41
C THR A 134 12.99 9.84 7.41
N ARG A 135 12.18 9.31 6.50
CA ARG A 135 11.38 10.09 5.55
C ARG A 135 9.93 10.10 6.00
N ARG A 136 9.37 11.30 6.15
CA ARG A 136 7.94 11.53 6.35
C ARG A 136 7.30 11.89 5.02
N ARG A 137 6.22 11.21 4.66
CA ARG A 137 5.39 11.56 3.49
C ARG A 137 3.92 11.60 3.86
N ALA A 138 3.23 12.60 3.34
CA ALA A 138 1.78 12.67 3.32
C ALA A 138 1.28 12.55 1.88
N PHE A 139 0.28 11.72 1.64
CA PHE A 139 -0.31 11.57 0.32
C PHE A 139 -1.80 11.30 0.36
N ARG A 140 -2.47 11.65 -0.74
CA ARG A 140 -3.92 11.56 -0.86
C ARG A 140 -4.32 10.44 -1.80
N LEU A 141 -5.36 9.71 -1.44
CA LEU A 141 -5.90 8.58 -2.17
C LEU A 141 -7.39 8.78 -2.38
N ARG A 142 -7.89 8.63 -3.60
CA ARG A 142 -9.32 8.75 -3.87
C ARG A 142 -9.95 7.41 -4.21
N SER A 143 -10.88 6.98 -3.36
CA SER A 143 -11.59 5.72 -3.52
C SER A 143 -12.56 5.73 -4.69
N SER A 144 -12.77 4.54 -5.25
CA SER A 144 -13.78 4.26 -6.26
C SER A 144 -15.19 4.32 -5.65
N ARG A 145 -16.21 4.14 -6.48
CA ARG A 145 -17.58 4.00 -5.97
C ARG A 145 -17.67 2.75 -5.11
N LYS A 146 -18.34 2.82 -3.95
CA LYS A 146 -18.74 1.62 -3.21
C LYS A 146 -19.46 0.69 -4.19
N HIS A 147 -18.97 -0.53 -4.35
CA HIS A 147 -19.70 -1.58 -5.06
C HIS A 147 -20.94 -1.92 -4.24
N GLY A 148 -22.06 -1.29 -4.57
CA GLY A 148 -23.40 -1.63 -4.10
C GLY A 148 -24.14 -2.36 -5.21
N ALA A 149 -24.53 -3.60 -4.92
CA ALA A 149 -25.45 -4.49 -5.63
C ALA A 149 -25.45 -4.40 -7.17
N SER A 150 -25.00 -5.47 -7.81
CA SER A 150 -25.37 -5.79 -9.19
C SER A 150 -26.89 -5.59 -9.36
N ARG A 151 -27.30 -4.52 -10.05
CA ARG A 151 -28.66 -4.38 -10.54
C ARG A 151 -28.84 -5.47 -11.59
N ARG A 152 -29.27 -6.65 -11.13
CA ARG A 152 -29.81 -7.71 -11.98
C ARG A 152 -31.02 -7.09 -12.70
N ARG A 153 -30.81 -6.57 -13.91
CA ARG A 153 -31.89 -6.23 -14.83
C ARG A 153 -32.62 -7.55 -15.10
N LYS A 154 -33.78 -7.75 -14.47
CA LYS A 154 -34.78 -8.68 -14.99
C LYS A 154 -35.21 -8.13 -16.35
N ARG A 155 -34.95 -8.89 -17.40
CA ARG A 155 -35.72 -8.87 -18.63
C ARG A 155 -36.65 -10.07 -18.58
#